data_AF-A0A8J7BN20-F1
#
_entry.id   AF-A0A8J7BN20-F1
#
_cell.length_a   1.000
_cell.length_b   1.000
_cell.length_c   1.000
_cell.angle_alpha   90.00
_cell.angle_beta   90.00
_cell.angle_gamma   90.00
#
_symmetry.space_group_name_H-M   'P 1'
#
loop_
_entity.id
_entity.type
_entity.pdbx_description
1 polymer ?
#
loop_
_entity_poly.entity_id
_entity_poly.type
_entity_poly.pdbx_seq_one_letter_code
_entity_poly.pdbx_strand_id
1 'polypeptide(L)'
;MGQVCRHLCGFGGCLIATESWKATVLSTRSTSYVPDSLYFVNPFVPHQVEETSLASSPAVTFEVLQQRLEKRLGFRGVQVKEVQHVEYCLFPMNLPLPSLDQAVMGFGGAASLVHPALGYMVGALLRRAPGVAKTIAHAVGNLEAPPIRIAAPTWQTLWSSDERRKRALYLFGLENLMRFDEQTLQAFFASFLQLPQSQWTAFLANTLSTPEMLQTMMNLFGHTTPEVRWDLIRSAWSERALLWDALVASE
;
A
#
# COMPACT_ATOMS: atom_id res chain seq x y z
N MET A 1 -32.47 -26.81 4.46
CA MET A 1 -31.09 -26.73 4.99
C MET A 1 -30.23 -26.08 3.91
N GLY A 2 -29.37 -25.10 4.17
CA GLY A 2 -29.02 -24.57 5.49
C GLY A 2 -27.85 -23.58 5.47
N GLN A 3 -27.88 -22.61 4.54
CA GLN A 3 -27.46 -21.22 4.79
C GLN A 3 -26.15 -20.98 5.57
N VAL A 4 -25.05 -21.60 5.13
CA VAL A 4 -23.67 -21.22 5.46
C VAL A 4 -22.90 -21.09 4.13
N CYS A 5 -22.39 -19.92 3.72
CA CYS A 5 -22.51 -18.59 4.32
C CYS A 5 -22.63 -17.49 3.22
N ARG A 6 -22.94 -16.26 3.64
CA ARG A 6 -22.79 -15.01 2.87
C ARG A 6 -22.29 -13.95 3.85
N HIS A 7 -21.01 -13.55 3.82
CA HIS A 7 -20.45 -12.35 4.51
C HIS A 7 -18.97 -12.09 4.12
N LEU A 8 -18.66 -11.95 2.83
CA LEU A 8 -17.33 -11.51 2.35
C LEU A 8 -17.49 -10.51 1.19
N CYS A 9 -18.10 -9.36 1.48
CA CYS A 9 -18.04 -8.17 0.63
C CYS A 9 -16.97 -7.22 1.18
N GLY A 10 -16.06 -6.72 0.34
CA GLY A 10 -15.01 -5.80 0.78
C GLY A 10 -13.67 -5.91 0.07
N PHE A 11 -13.63 -6.28 -1.22
CA PHE A 11 -12.39 -6.24 -2.00
C PHE A 11 -12.08 -4.79 -2.40
N GLY A 12 -11.37 -4.09 -1.51
CA GLY A 12 -10.71 -2.82 -1.84
C GLY A 12 -9.64 -3.05 -2.90
N GLY A 13 -9.58 -2.16 -3.88
CA GLY A 13 -8.69 -2.31 -5.03
C GLY A 13 -8.11 -0.97 -5.44
N CYS A 14 -6.78 -0.87 -5.40
CA CYS A 14 -6.06 0.24 -5.99
C CYS A 14 -6.19 0.13 -7.50
N LEU A 15 -6.72 1.17 -8.14
CA LEU A 15 -7.14 1.14 -9.54
C LEU A 15 -6.40 2.23 -10.30
N ILE A 16 -5.76 1.84 -11.42
CA ILE A 16 -4.81 2.66 -12.19
C ILE A 16 -5.30 2.80 -13.64
N ALA A 17 -5.19 4.00 -14.21
CA ALA A 17 -5.17 4.23 -15.65
C ALA A 17 -3.86 4.94 -16.04
N THR A 18 -2.98 4.32 -16.85
CA THR A 18 -1.75 4.97 -17.35
C THR A 18 -1.81 5.27 -18.86
N GLU A 19 -1.34 6.46 -19.29
CA GLU A 19 -1.45 6.94 -20.68
C GLU A 19 -0.18 7.69 -21.20
N SER A 20 0.37 7.24 -22.35
CA SER A 20 1.51 7.78 -23.14
C SER A 20 1.24 9.06 -23.97
N TRP A 21 2.01 10.16 -23.84
CA TRP A 21 1.87 11.41 -24.65
C TRP A 21 3.17 12.03 -25.19
N LYS A 22 3.06 13.25 -25.77
CA LYS A 22 4.09 14.31 -25.82
C LYS A 22 3.47 15.70 -25.55
N ALA A 23 4.00 16.47 -24.60
CA ALA A 23 3.35 17.71 -24.10
C ALA A 23 4.30 18.88 -23.78
N THR A 24 3.75 20.10 -23.74
CA THR A 24 4.39 21.38 -23.35
C THR A 24 3.35 22.23 -22.60
N VAL A 25 3.76 23.07 -21.64
CA VAL A 25 2.89 23.60 -20.57
C VAL A 25 2.49 25.06 -20.76
N LEU A 26 1.19 25.36 -20.57
CA LEU A 26 0.61 26.70 -20.35
C LEU A 26 -0.53 26.58 -19.30
N SER A 27 -0.81 27.62 -18.52
CA SER A 27 -1.72 27.57 -17.34
C SER A 27 -3.17 28.06 -17.66
N THR A 28 -4.21 28.01 -16.80
CA THR A 28 -4.31 27.91 -15.31
C THR A 28 -5.75 27.55 -14.85
N ARG A 29 -5.93 26.88 -13.68
CA ARG A 29 -7.15 26.86 -12.79
C ARG A 29 -8.42 26.12 -13.31
N SER A 30 -9.49 25.84 -12.53
CA SER A 30 -9.73 25.42 -11.10
C SER A 30 -11.24 25.24 -10.84
N THR A 31 -11.79 24.34 -10.00
CA THR A 31 -11.30 23.31 -9.04
C THR A 31 -11.82 21.90 -9.49
N SER A 32 -12.15 20.83 -8.73
CA SER A 32 -12.22 20.43 -7.29
C SER A 32 -11.98 18.89 -7.16
N TYR A 33 -12.06 18.29 -5.95
CA TYR A 33 -11.52 16.94 -5.72
C TYR A 33 -12.11 16.10 -4.55
N VAL A 34 -11.72 14.81 -4.48
CA VAL A 34 -11.89 13.87 -3.35
C VAL A 34 -10.52 13.21 -3.10
N PRO A 35 -9.95 13.24 -1.87
CA PRO A 35 -8.51 13.04 -1.64
C PRO A 35 -7.94 11.65 -1.92
N ASP A 36 -8.78 10.63 -2.11
CA ASP A 36 -8.43 9.20 -2.29
C ASP A 36 -7.54 8.84 -3.49
N SER A 37 -7.29 9.75 -4.44
CA SER A 37 -6.42 9.48 -5.59
C SER A 37 -5.15 10.35 -5.66
N LEU A 38 -4.18 9.87 -6.42
CA LEU A 38 -2.93 10.53 -6.75
C LEU A 38 -2.90 10.77 -8.26
N TYR A 39 -2.57 12.00 -8.67
CA TYR A 39 -2.17 12.30 -10.04
C TYR A 39 -0.65 12.18 -10.13
N PHE A 40 -0.16 11.27 -10.96
CA PHE A 40 1.27 11.04 -11.17
C PHE A 40 1.68 11.39 -12.60
N VAL A 41 2.93 11.84 -12.75
CA VAL A 41 3.60 11.98 -14.05
C VAL A 41 4.92 11.24 -13.92
N ASN A 42 5.13 10.24 -14.76
CA ASN A 42 6.35 9.44 -14.72
C ASN A 42 7.54 10.30 -15.19
N PRO A 43 8.58 10.50 -14.35
CA PRO A 43 9.76 11.27 -14.75
C PRO A 43 10.74 10.45 -15.62
N PHE A 44 10.56 9.12 -15.71
CA PHE A 44 11.45 8.21 -16.43
C PHE A 44 10.90 7.76 -17.79
N VAL A 45 9.57 7.62 -17.90
CA VAL A 45 8.88 7.42 -19.19
C VAL A 45 8.32 8.76 -19.62
N PRO A 46 8.86 9.41 -20.68
CA PRO A 46 8.39 10.71 -21.12
C PRO A 46 6.88 10.73 -21.30
N HIS A 47 6.26 11.62 -20.53
CA HIS A 47 4.82 11.86 -20.54
C HIS A 47 3.93 10.66 -20.16
N GLN A 48 4.46 9.64 -19.47
CA GLN A 48 3.72 8.82 -18.50
C GLN A 48 2.77 9.72 -17.68
N VAL A 49 1.45 9.65 -17.82
CA VAL A 49 0.52 10.18 -16.80
C VAL A 49 -0.31 9.05 -16.21
N GLU A 50 -0.82 9.30 -15.02
CA GLU A 50 -1.61 8.35 -14.25
C GLU A 50 -2.55 9.09 -13.28
N GLU A 51 -3.79 8.64 -13.15
CA GLU A 51 -4.66 8.94 -12.00
C GLU A 51 -5.00 7.62 -11.33
N THR A 52 -4.65 7.49 -10.05
CA THR A 52 -4.75 6.24 -9.30
C THR A 52 -5.42 6.46 -7.96
N SER A 53 -6.51 5.75 -7.65
CA SER A 53 -7.06 5.74 -6.29
C SER A 53 -6.43 4.62 -5.49
N LEU A 54 -5.75 4.97 -4.39
CA LEU A 54 -4.89 4.02 -3.66
C LEU A 54 -5.68 3.04 -2.80
N ALA A 55 -6.56 3.54 -1.92
CA ALA A 55 -7.12 2.75 -0.82
C ALA A 55 -8.64 2.86 -0.65
N SER A 56 -9.35 3.45 -1.61
CA SER A 56 -10.80 3.57 -1.53
C SER A 56 -11.49 2.19 -1.60
N SER A 57 -12.56 2.02 -0.82
CA SER A 57 -13.31 0.76 -0.70
C SER A 57 -14.81 1.05 -0.69
N PRO A 58 -15.59 0.61 -1.71
CA PRO A 58 -15.16 -0.13 -2.90
C PRO A 58 -14.22 0.68 -3.81
N ALA A 59 -13.53 -0.02 -4.72
CA ALA A 59 -12.64 0.61 -5.69
C ALA A 59 -13.37 1.66 -6.55
N VAL A 60 -12.72 2.81 -6.78
CA VAL A 60 -13.19 3.85 -7.72
C VAL A 60 -13.11 3.30 -9.14
N THR A 61 -14.14 3.49 -9.97
CA THR A 61 -14.20 2.87 -11.31
C THR A 61 -13.26 3.55 -12.32
N PHE A 62 -12.87 2.82 -13.38
CA PHE A 62 -11.95 3.31 -14.42
C PHE A 62 -12.47 4.59 -15.09
N GLU A 63 -13.78 4.69 -15.33
CA GLU A 63 -14.42 5.86 -15.94
C GLU A 63 -14.32 7.10 -15.03
N VAL A 64 -14.40 6.91 -13.71
CA VAL A 64 -14.25 8.00 -12.74
C VAL A 64 -12.79 8.46 -12.65
N LEU A 65 -11.82 7.55 -12.73
CA LEU A 65 -10.40 7.92 -12.74
C LEU A 65 -10.00 8.58 -14.07
N GLN A 66 -10.47 8.08 -15.22
CA GLN A 66 -10.28 8.74 -16.51
C GLN A 66 -10.87 10.15 -16.50
N GLN A 67 -12.10 10.35 -16.00
CA GLN A 67 -12.69 11.69 -15.88
C GLN A 67 -11.92 12.60 -14.91
N ARG A 68 -11.30 12.08 -13.84
CA ARG A 68 -10.41 12.86 -12.96
C ARG A 68 -9.13 13.24 -13.71
N LEU A 69 -8.52 12.30 -14.43
CA LEU A 69 -7.31 12.49 -15.23
C LEU A 69 -7.52 13.55 -16.31
N GLU A 70 -8.55 13.43 -17.15
CA GLU A 70 -8.93 14.41 -18.18
C GLU A 70 -9.12 15.82 -17.61
N LYS A 71 -9.89 15.95 -16.51
CA LYS A 71 -10.09 17.25 -15.82
C LYS A 71 -8.78 17.85 -15.30
N ARG A 72 -7.88 17.02 -14.79
CA ARG A 72 -6.56 17.41 -14.28
C ARG A 72 -5.55 17.75 -15.37
N LEU A 73 -5.67 17.16 -16.56
CA LEU A 73 -4.90 17.53 -17.74
C LEU A 73 -5.38 18.88 -18.28
N GLY A 74 -6.70 19.04 -18.45
CA GLY A 74 -7.34 20.29 -18.87
C GLY A 74 -7.04 21.48 -17.94
N PHE A 75 -7.12 21.29 -16.61
CA PHE A 75 -6.73 22.29 -15.60
C PHE A 75 -5.27 22.77 -15.74
N ARG A 76 -4.38 21.91 -16.24
CA ARG A 76 -2.96 22.22 -16.50
C ARG A 76 -2.66 22.65 -17.95
N GLY A 77 -3.70 22.91 -18.75
CA GLY A 77 -3.57 23.25 -20.17
C GLY A 77 -3.00 22.13 -21.05
N VAL A 78 -2.92 20.89 -20.55
CA VAL A 78 -2.37 19.76 -21.28
C VAL A 78 -3.43 19.21 -22.24
N GLN A 79 -3.22 19.44 -23.54
CA GLN A 79 -4.04 18.84 -24.59
C GLN A 79 -3.50 17.46 -24.98
N VAL A 80 -4.33 16.44 -24.78
CA VAL A 80 -4.14 15.11 -25.37
C VAL A 80 -4.26 15.22 -26.90
N LYS A 81 -3.31 14.61 -27.62
CA LYS A 81 -3.28 14.59 -29.10
C LYS A 81 -3.49 13.20 -29.70
N GLU A 82 -3.00 12.18 -29.01
CA GLU A 82 -2.99 10.77 -29.44
C GLU A 82 -2.83 9.93 -28.16
N VAL A 83 -3.68 8.92 -27.96
CA VAL A 83 -3.52 7.93 -26.88
C VAL A 83 -2.77 6.74 -27.45
N GLN A 84 -1.53 6.50 -27.03
CA GLN A 84 -0.73 5.39 -27.57
C GLN A 84 -1.00 4.04 -26.88
N HIS A 85 -1.33 4.08 -25.58
CA HIS A 85 -1.65 2.92 -24.77
C HIS A 85 -2.50 3.35 -23.57
N VAL A 86 -3.38 2.47 -23.10
CA VAL A 86 -4.10 2.62 -21.83
C VAL A 86 -3.87 1.35 -21.02
N GLU A 87 -3.23 1.48 -19.87
CA GLU A 87 -3.03 0.36 -18.93
C GLU A 87 -4.07 0.42 -17.81
N TYR A 88 -4.78 -0.70 -17.58
CA TYR A 88 -5.72 -0.85 -16.47
C TYR A 88 -5.15 -1.79 -15.41
N CYS A 89 -4.64 -1.25 -14.30
CA CYS A 89 -4.18 -2.07 -13.18
C CYS A 89 -5.22 -2.10 -12.05
N LEU A 90 -5.34 -3.26 -11.39
CA LEU A 90 -6.14 -3.42 -10.18
C LEU A 90 -5.40 -4.34 -9.19
N PHE A 91 -5.08 -3.86 -8.00
CA PHE A 91 -4.48 -4.68 -6.95
C PHE A 91 -5.01 -4.40 -5.53
N PRO A 92 -5.24 -5.44 -4.70
CA PRO A 92 -5.65 -5.28 -3.31
C PRO A 92 -4.43 -5.09 -2.38
N MET A 93 -4.43 -4.02 -1.58
CA MET A 93 -3.34 -3.74 -0.61
C MET A 93 -3.55 -4.41 0.75
N ASN A 94 -4.82 -4.58 1.14
CA ASN A 94 -5.25 -5.02 2.47
C ASN A 94 -5.71 -6.50 2.51
N LEU A 95 -5.23 -7.36 1.60
CA LEU A 95 -5.51 -8.80 1.67
C LEU A 95 -5.21 -9.38 3.06
N PRO A 96 -5.99 -10.37 3.53
CA PRO A 96 -5.69 -11.11 4.76
C PRO A 96 -4.32 -11.80 4.64
N LEU A 97 -3.73 -12.16 5.78
CA LEU A 97 -2.58 -13.05 5.77
C LEU A 97 -2.99 -14.42 5.18
N PRO A 98 -2.14 -15.04 4.33
CA PRO A 98 -2.39 -16.41 3.89
C PRO A 98 -2.32 -17.37 5.09
N SER A 99 -3.05 -18.48 5.01
CA SER A 99 -2.79 -19.65 5.86
C SER A 99 -1.31 -20.05 5.73
N LEU A 100 -0.63 -20.21 6.86
CA LEU A 100 0.81 -20.57 6.91
C LEU A 100 1.02 -22.08 7.09
N ASP A 101 -0.08 -22.79 7.36
CA ASP A 101 -0.23 -24.24 7.58
C ASP A 101 -0.68 -25.00 6.31
N GLN A 102 -0.80 -24.33 5.17
CA GLN A 102 -1.11 -24.95 3.86
C GLN A 102 0.14 -25.42 3.10
N ALA A 103 -0.04 -26.46 2.28
CA ALA A 103 1.03 -27.07 1.50
C ALA A 103 1.44 -26.29 0.23
N VAL A 104 0.65 -25.30 -0.21
CA VAL A 104 0.92 -24.47 -1.39
C VAL A 104 1.49 -23.12 -0.93
N MET A 105 2.61 -22.69 -1.52
CA MET A 105 3.24 -21.43 -1.17
C MET A 105 2.96 -20.35 -2.21
N GLY A 106 2.55 -19.15 -1.76
CA GLY A 106 2.49 -17.95 -2.61
C GLY A 106 3.77 -17.11 -2.54
N PHE A 107 3.95 -16.22 -3.51
CA PHE A 107 4.95 -15.14 -3.45
C PHE A 107 4.40 -13.87 -4.08
N GLY A 108 4.96 -12.71 -3.74
CA GLY A 108 4.44 -11.40 -4.15
C GLY A 108 3.01 -11.16 -3.67
N GLY A 109 2.15 -10.61 -4.55
CA GLY A 109 0.75 -10.35 -4.24
C GLY A 109 -0.04 -11.60 -3.81
N ALA A 110 0.29 -12.78 -4.35
CA ALA A 110 -0.32 -14.05 -3.97
C ALA A 110 0.06 -14.53 -2.54
N ALA A 111 0.97 -13.83 -1.87
CA ALA A 111 1.31 -14.01 -0.46
C ALA A 111 0.95 -12.79 0.41
N SER A 112 0.12 -11.87 -0.10
CA SER A 112 -0.27 -10.61 0.56
C SER A 112 0.90 -9.66 0.84
N LEU A 113 1.99 -9.74 0.07
CA LEU A 113 3.23 -8.95 0.26
C LEU A 113 3.17 -7.52 -0.35
N VAL A 114 1.98 -7.06 -0.72
CA VAL A 114 1.73 -5.67 -1.14
C VAL A 114 1.88 -4.74 0.07
N HIS A 115 2.64 -3.65 -0.07
CA HIS A 115 2.83 -2.67 1.00
C HIS A 115 1.51 -1.95 1.30
N PRO A 116 0.91 -2.10 2.51
CA PRO A 116 -0.48 -1.68 2.73
C PRO A 116 -0.74 -0.19 2.45
N ALA A 117 0.19 0.69 2.82
CA ALA A 117 0.02 2.13 2.64
C ALA A 117 0.45 2.68 1.25
N LEU A 118 0.93 1.85 0.31
CA LEU A 118 1.59 2.33 -0.92
C LEU A 118 1.39 1.50 -2.19
N GLY A 119 0.93 0.25 -2.10
CA GLY A 119 0.75 -0.63 -3.26
C GLY A 119 2.04 -1.25 -3.84
N TYR A 120 3.20 -0.61 -3.64
CA TYR A 120 4.47 -1.15 -4.12
C TYR A 120 4.87 -2.46 -3.42
N MET A 121 5.57 -3.33 -4.15
CA MET A 121 6.17 -4.56 -3.59
C MET A 121 7.53 -4.95 -4.18
N VAL A 122 7.79 -4.67 -5.47
CA VAL A 122 8.95 -5.20 -6.23
C VAL A 122 10.28 -5.05 -5.48
N GLY A 123 10.61 -3.86 -4.99
CA GLY A 123 11.88 -3.62 -4.28
C GLY A 123 12.01 -4.40 -2.96
N ALA A 124 10.91 -4.65 -2.24
CA ALA A 124 10.90 -5.48 -1.04
C ALA A 124 10.98 -6.98 -1.37
N LEU A 125 10.34 -7.41 -2.46
CA LEU A 125 10.43 -8.79 -2.96
C LEU A 125 11.84 -9.15 -3.41
N LEU A 126 12.54 -8.25 -4.12
CA LEU A 126 13.93 -8.45 -4.52
C LEU A 126 14.88 -8.63 -3.32
N ARG A 127 14.61 -7.97 -2.19
CA ARG A 127 15.35 -8.17 -0.93
C ARG A 127 15.02 -9.52 -0.25
N ARG A 128 13.78 -9.99 -0.35
CA ARG A 128 13.28 -11.20 0.35
C ARG A 128 13.52 -12.50 -0.43
N ALA A 129 13.53 -12.44 -1.77
CA ALA A 129 13.66 -13.59 -2.65
C ALA A 129 14.90 -14.47 -2.37
N PRO A 130 16.11 -13.94 -2.10
CA PRO A 130 17.28 -14.77 -1.79
C PRO A 130 17.13 -15.60 -0.50
N GLY A 131 16.51 -15.02 0.54
CA GLY A 131 16.23 -15.72 1.80
C GLY A 131 15.18 -16.82 1.59
N VAL A 132 14.09 -16.51 0.91
CA VAL A 132 13.04 -17.46 0.52
C VAL A 132 13.61 -18.63 -0.30
N ALA A 133 14.39 -18.34 -1.35
CA ALA A 133 15.01 -19.36 -2.19
C ALA A 133 15.97 -20.26 -1.39
N LYS A 134 16.74 -19.71 -0.45
CA LYS A 134 17.61 -20.48 0.44
C LYS A 134 16.81 -21.42 1.36
N THR A 135 15.69 -20.96 1.92
CA THR A 135 14.82 -21.82 2.75
C THR A 135 14.21 -22.96 1.92
N ILE A 136 13.71 -22.67 0.72
CA ILE A 136 13.18 -23.69 -0.20
C ILE A 136 14.26 -24.72 -0.53
N ALA A 137 15.44 -24.28 -0.96
CA ALA A 137 16.54 -25.17 -1.34
C ALA A 137 16.99 -26.09 -0.19
N HIS A 138 16.98 -25.59 1.06
CA HIS A 138 17.27 -26.40 2.24
C HIS A 138 16.15 -27.43 2.52
N ALA A 139 14.88 -27.03 2.45
CA ALA A 139 13.76 -27.91 2.76
C ALA A 139 13.49 -28.97 1.68
N VAL A 140 13.77 -28.67 0.41
CA VAL A 140 13.70 -29.62 -0.72
C VAL A 140 14.80 -30.70 -0.65
N GLY A 141 15.82 -30.52 0.19
CA GLY A 141 16.89 -31.51 0.41
C GLY A 141 16.44 -32.87 0.95
N ASN A 142 15.17 -33.01 1.36
CA ASN A 142 14.53 -34.29 1.63
C ASN A 142 13.28 -34.44 0.75
N LEU A 143 13.42 -35.13 -0.38
CA LEU A 143 12.36 -35.29 -1.38
C LEU A 143 11.17 -36.16 -0.91
N GLU A 144 11.36 -36.98 0.13
CA GLU A 144 10.30 -37.77 0.77
C GLU A 144 9.46 -36.94 1.77
N ALA A 145 9.83 -35.68 2.03
CA ALA A 145 9.08 -34.82 2.92
C ALA A 145 7.76 -34.36 2.26
N PRO A 146 6.59 -34.51 2.94
CA PRO A 146 5.32 -34.05 2.37
C PRO A 146 5.34 -32.54 2.15
N PRO A 147 4.74 -31.98 1.08
CA PRO A 147 4.98 -30.58 0.67
C PRO A 147 4.75 -29.51 1.74
N ILE A 148 3.87 -29.74 2.72
CA ILE A 148 3.70 -28.88 3.91
C ILE A 148 5.00 -28.67 4.70
N ARG A 149 5.89 -29.66 4.78
CA ARG A 149 7.21 -29.53 5.42
C ARG A 149 8.18 -28.62 4.66
N ILE A 150 7.93 -28.40 3.36
CA ILE A 150 8.68 -27.47 2.50
C ILE A 150 8.04 -26.07 2.56
N ALA A 151 6.70 -26.01 2.53
CA ALA A 151 5.94 -24.77 2.60
C ALA A 151 6.10 -24.05 3.95
N ALA A 152 5.87 -24.73 5.08
CA ALA A 152 5.85 -24.13 6.42
C ALA A 152 7.09 -23.29 6.80
N PRO A 153 8.36 -23.77 6.66
CA PRO A 153 9.53 -22.94 6.98
C PRO A 153 9.66 -21.74 6.03
N THR A 154 9.21 -21.87 4.78
CA THR A 154 9.25 -20.78 3.80
C THR A 154 8.13 -19.76 4.04
N TRP A 155 6.95 -20.20 4.49
CA TRP A 155 5.90 -19.33 5.02
C TRP A 155 6.37 -18.54 6.24
N GLN A 156 7.10 -19.15 7.18
CA GLN A 156 7.74 -18.45 8.31
C GLN A 156 8.88 -17.51 7.86
N THR A 157 9.57 -17.82 6.75
CA THR A 157 10.57 -16.93 6.14
C THR A 157 9.93 -15.68 5.52
N LEU A 158 8.68 -15.78 5.05
CA LEU A 158 7.89 -14.63 4.62
C LEU A 158 7.23 -13.91 5.80
N TRP A 159 6.37 -14.59 6.55
CA TRP A 159 5.50 -14.02 7.57
C TRP A 159 5.99 -14.31 8.99
N SER A 160 7.24 -13.92 9.24
CA SER A 160 7.81 -13.83 10.58
C SER A 160 6.95 -12.94 11.49
N SER A 161 7.12 -13.07 12.81
CA SER A 161 6.40 -12.22 13.78
C SER A 161 6.65 -10.72 13.56
N ASP A 162 7.87 -10.31 13.21
CA ASP A 162 8.18 -8.91 12.86
C ASP A 162 7.46 -8.46 11.58
N GLU A 163 7.46 -9.26 10.50
CA GLU A 163 6.74 -8.91 9.27
C GLU A 163 5.21 -8.85 9.49
N ARG A 164 4.65 -9.73 10.32
CA ARG A 164 3.23 -9.71 10.71
C ARG A 164 2.88 -8.44 11.50
N ARG A 165 3.72 -8.05 12.47
CA ARG A 165 3.53 -6.82 13.27
C ARG A 165 3.68 -5.55 12.44
N LYS A 166 4.69 -5.45 11.58
CA LYS A 166 4.84 -4.34 10.63
C LYS A 166 3.66 -4.23 9.67
N ARG A 167 3.11 -5.35 9.18
CA ARG A 167 1.87 -5.33 8.38
C ARG A 167 0.71 -4.71 9.17
N ALA A 168 0.51 -5.11 10.43
CA ALA A 168 -0.53 -4.55 11.29
C ALA A 168 -0.32 -3.04 11.55
N LEU A 169 0.91 -2.58 11.79
CA LEU A 169 1.23 -1.15 11.91
C LEU A 169 0.98 -0.35 10.63
N TYR A 170 1.30 -0.89 9.45
CA TYR A 170 0.96 -0.25 8.16
C TYR A 170 -0.55 -0.21 7.90
N LEU A 171 -1.30 -1.27 8.26
CA LEU A 171 -2.75 -1.30 8.13
C LEU A 171 -3.41 -0.28 9.08
N PHE A 172 -3.03 -0.28 10.36
CA PHE A 172 -3.41 0.75 11.33
C PHE A 172 -3.09 2.15 10.78
N GLY A 173 -1.88 2.38 10.26
CA GLY A 173 -1.50 3.66 9.67
C GLY A 173 -2.41 4.06 8.51
N LEU A 174 -2.75 3.14 7.61
CA LEU A 174 -3.65 3.38 6.48
C LEU A 174 -5.07 3.75 6.94
N GLU A 175 -5.67 2.97 7.85
CA GLU A 175 -7.01 3.22 8.37
C GLU A 175 -7.12 4.56 9.12
N ASN A 176 -6.00 5.08 9.65
CA ASN A 176 -5.94 6.45 10.19
C ASN A 176 -5.99 7.51 9.08
N LEU A 177 -5.24 7.34 7.99
CA LEU A 177 -5.22 8.30 6.87
C LEU A 177 -6.55 8.33 6.11
N MET A 178 -7.24 7.19 5.99
CA MET A 178 -8.55 7.09 5.34
C MET A 178 -9.69 7.82 6.09
N ARG A 179 -9.42 8.42 7.26
CA ARG A 179 -10.37 9.26 8.01
C ARG A 179 -10.05 10.75 7.99
N PHE A 180 -8.98 11.17 7.33
CA PHE A 180 -8.61 12.58 7.23
C PHE A 180 -9.35 13.25 6.07
N ASP A 181 -9.70 14.53 6.25
CA ASP A 181 -10.08 15.36 5.12
C ASP A 181 -8.83 15.78 4.31
N GLU A 182 -9.05 16.45 3.17
CA GLU A 182 -7.97 16.88 2.29
C GLU A 182 -6.94 17.79 2.98
N GLN A 183 -7.33 18.59 3.98
CA GLN A 183 -6.44 19.53 4.67
C GLN A 183 -5.60 18.81 5.73
N THR A 184 -6.21 17.99 6.58
CA THR A 184 -5.47 17.15 7.55
C THR A 184 -4.53 16.17 6.83
N LEU A 185 -4.95 15.59 5.70
CA LEU A 185 -4.12 14.67 4.92
C LEU A 185 -2.91 15.37 4.26
N GLN A 186 -3.10 16.56 3.67
CA GLN A 186 -2.00 17.37 3.14
C GLN A 186 -1.02 17.79 4.24
N ALA A 187 -1.51 18.21 5.41
CA ALA A 187 -0.68 18.57 6.55
C ALA A 187 0.11 17.37 7.11
N PHE A 188 -0.52 16.18 7.19
CA PHE A 188 0.16 14.94 7.56
C PHE A 188 1.32 14.61 6.61
N PHE A 189 1.09 14.63 5.29
CA PHE A 189 2.15 14.32 4.33
C PHE A 189 3.27 15.38 4.33
N ALA A 190 2.96 16.65 4.58
CA ALA A 190 3.97 17.69 4.76
C ALA A 190 4.87 17.40 5.97
N SER A 191 4.32 17.00 7.12
CA SER A 191 5.11 16.59 8.30
C SER A 191 5.86 15.26 8.07
N PHE A 192 5.31 14.33 7.30
CA PHE A 192 5.99 13.06 6.96
C PHE A 192 7.25 13.29 6.12
N LEU A 193 7.17 14.16 5.12
CA LEU A 193 8.32 14.50 4.25
C LEU A 193 9.35 15.41 4.93
N GLN A 194 9.03 15.99 6.09
CA GLN A 194 9.98 16.72 6.94
C GLN A 194 10.81 15.81 7.87
N LEU A 195 10.47 14.52 8.00
CA LEU A 195 11.31 13.57 8.72
C LEU A 195 12.70 13.44 8.05
N PRO A 196 13.75 13.05 8.80
CA PRO A 196 15.05 12.75 8.21
C PRO A 196 14.90 11.72 7.08
N GLN A 197 15.55 11.96 5.93
CA GLN A 197 15.34 11.18 4.71
C GLN A 197 15.52 9.66 4.92
N SER A 198 16.46 9.25 5.76
CA SER A 198 16.67 7.84 6.14
C SER A 198 15.47 7.20 6.82
N GLN A 199 14.68 7.94 7.63
CA GLN A 199 13.49 7.42 8.30
C GLN A 199 12.36 7.22 7.31
N TRP A 200 11.97 8.26 6.55
CA TRP A 200 10.84 8.13 5.64
C TRP A 200 11.15 7.19 4.46
N THR A 201 12.37 7.20 3.91
CA THR A 201 12.72 6.24 2.83
C THR A 201 12.68 4.79 3.30
N ALA A 202 13.21 4.49 4.48
CA ALA A 202 13.18 3.14 5.04
C ALA A 202 11.75 2.69 5.44
N PHE A 203 10.92 3.63 5.90
CA PHE A 203 9.50 3.39 6.16
C PHE A 203 8.73 3.06 4.88
N LEU A 204 8.91 3.83 3.80
CA LEU A 204 8.27 3.55 2.49
C LEU A 204 8.83 2.28 1.82
N ALA A 205 10.08 1.90 2.12
CA ALA A 205 10.73 0.73 1.54
C ALA A 205 10.43 -0.60 2.27
N ASN A 206 9.74 -0.57 3.42
CA ASN A 206 9.65 -1.68 4.37
C ASN A 206 11.03 -2.32 4.63
N THR A 207 11.98 -1.50 5.08
CA THR A 207 13.31 -1.96 5.53
C THR A 207 13.58 -1.73 7.02
N LEU A 208 12.66 -1.08 7.73
CA LEU A 208 12.68 -0.96 9.19
C LEU A 208 12.27 -2.28 9.85
N SER A 209 12.76 -2.50 11.08
CA SER A 209 12.18 -3.44 12.05
C SER A 209 10.98 -2.83 12.79
N THR A 210 10.18 -3.63 13.51
CA THR A 210 9.02 -3.12 14.27
C THR A 210 9.39 -1.97 15.24
N PRO A 211 10.48 -2.03 16.04
CA PRO A 211 10.86 -0.93 16.93
C PRO A 211 11.22 0.37 16.19
N GLU A 212 11.94 0.29 15.08
CA GLU A 212 12.33 1.47 14.30
C GLU A 212 11.14 2.09 13.57
N MET A 213 10.19 1.26 13.13
CA MET A 213 8.90 1.70 12.60
C MET A 213 8.09 2.45 13.66
N LEU A 214 7.95 1.89 14.87
CA LEU A 214 7.27 2.56 15.98
C LEU A 214 7.96 3.88 16.34
N GLN A 215 9.29 3.92 16.40
CA GLN A 215 10.04 5.15 16.62
C GLN A 215 9.78 6.18 15.51
N THR A 216 9.70 5.75 14.25
CA THR A 216 9.39 6.63 13.11
C THR A 216 7.96 7.20 13.21
N MET A 217 6.98 6.39 13.61
CA MET A 217 5.59 6.83 13.84
C MET A 217 5.48 7.79 15.03
N MET A 218 6.23 7.57 16.11
CA MET A 218 6.30 8.48 17.26
C MET A 218 7.01 9.80 16.91
N ASN A 219 8.09 9.74 16.13
CA ASN A 219 8.77 10.93 15.59
C ASN A 219 7.78 11.74 14.73
N LEU A 220 7.04 11.08 13.84
CA LEU A 220 6.04 11.71 12.98
C LEU A 220 4.95 12.42 13.80
N PHE A 221 4.37 11.75 14.79
CA PHE A 221 3.39 12.36 15.69
C PHE A 221 3.96 13.61 16.41
N GLY A 222 5.24 13.56 16.79
CA GLY A 222 5.97 14.73 17.30
C GLY A 222 6.04 15.90 16.32
N HIS A 223 6.24 15.64 15.01
CA HIS A 223 6.37 16.67 13.97
C HIS A 223 5.03 17.13 13.36
N THR A 224 3.94 16.38 13.50
CA THR A 224 2.60 16.79 13.06
C THR A 224 2.04 17.99 13.84
N THR A 225 1.18 18.79 13.21
CA THR A 225 0.54 19.95 13.87
C THR A 225 -0.45 19.50 14.96
N PRO A 226 -0.85 20.37 15.92
CA PRO A 226 -1.81 20.00 16.97
C PRO A 226 -3.12 19.41 16.44
N GLU A 227 -3.61 19.91 15.30
CA GLU A 227 -4.84 19.49 14.64
C GLU A 227 -4.69 18.04 14.12
N VAL A 228 -3.63 17.77 13.35
CA VAL A 228 -3.30 16.43 12.85
C VAL A 228 -3.04 15.45 14.01
N ARG A 229 -2.42 15.89 15.12
CA ARG A 229 -2.27 15.07 16.33
C ARG A 229 -3.62 14.69 16.95
N TRP A 230 -4.58 15.61 17.02
CA TRP A 230 -5.92 15.32 17.54
C TRP A 230 -6.67 14.33 16.64
N ASP A 231 -6.55 14.45 15.32
CA ASP A 231 -7.16 13.53 14.37
C ASP A 231 -6.52 12.13 14.43
N LEU A 232 -5.18 12.06 14.54
CA LEU A 232 -4.44 10.82 14.81
C LEU A 232 -4.88 10.15 16.11
N ILE A 233 -5.01 10.87 17.23
CA ILE A 233 -5.49 10.31 18.50
C ILE A 233 -6.92 9.77 18.36
N ARG A 234 -7.82 10.53 17.74
CA ARG A 234 -9.24 10.15 17.59
C ARG A 234 -9.41 8.91 16.73
N SER A 235 -8.67 8.80 15.63
CA SER A 235 -8.73 7.61 14.77
C SER A 235 -7.97 6.41 15.38
N ALA A 236 -6.85 6.63 16.08
CA ALA A 236 -6.13 5.57 16.79
C ALA A 236 -7.00 4.90 17.88
N TRP A 237 -7.88 5.66 18.53
CA TRP A 237 -8.85 5.11 19.48
C TRP A 237 -9.91 4.20 18.82
N SER A 238 -10.25 4.47 17.57
CA SER A 238 -11.10 3.58 16.74
C SER A 238 -10.35 2.28 16.45
N GLU A 239 -9.15 2.39 15.88
CA GLU A 239 -8.32 1.25 15.43
C GLU A 239 -7.43 0.62 16.51
N ARG A 240 -7.79 0.81 17.79
CA ARG A 240 -7.05 0.23 18.92
C ARG A 240 -6.96 -1.30 18.87
N ALA A 241 -7.84 -1.98 18.11
CA ALA A 241 -7.74 -3.41 17.83
C ALA A 241 -6.54 -3.72 16.92
N LEU A 242 -6.40 -3.05 15.77
CA LEU A 242 -5.25 -3.22 14.88
C LEU A 242 -3.92 -2.82 15.56
N LEU A 243 -3.95 -1.81 16.44
CA LEU A 243 -2.79 -1.43 17.25
C LEU A 243 -2.47 -2.50 18.32
N TRP A 244 -3.48 -3.14 18.92
CA TRP A 244 -3.28 -4.25 19.85
C TRP A 244 -2.69 -5.46 19.13
N ASP A 245 -3.23 -5.84 17.97
CA ASP A 245 -2.68 -6.91 17.13
C ASP A 245 -1.22 -6.62 16.74
N ALA A 246 -0.90 -5.38 16.37
CA ALA A 246 0.46 -4.97 16.05
C ALA A 246 1.46 -5.08 17.22
N LEU A 247 1.00 -4.95 18.47
CA LEU A 247 1.83 -5.01 19.67
C LEU A 247 1.86 -6.42 20.30
N VAL A 248 0.77 -7.18 20.18
CA VAL A 248 0.51 -8.39 20.95
C VAL A 248 0.40 -9.66 20.09
N ALA A 249 0.34 -9.56 18.76
CA ALA A 249 0.46 -10.75 17.91
C ALA A 249 1.82 -11.45 18.13
N SER A 250 1.79 -12.60 18.80
CA SER A 250 2.95 -13.45 19.09
C SER A 250 2.60 -14.95 19.05
N GLU A 251 1.73 -15.34 18.12
CA GLU A 251 1.47 -16.72 17.68
C GLU A 251 1.27 -16.71 16.16
#